data_AF-A0A1F6FHD4-F1
#
_entry.id   AF-A0A1F6FHD4-F1
#
_cell.length_a   1.000
_cell.length_b   1.000
_cell.length_c   1.000
_cell.angle_alpha   90.00
_cell.angle_beta   90.00
_cell.angle_gamma   90.00
#
_symmetry.space_group_name_H-M   'P 1'
#
loop_
_entity.id
_entity.type
_entity.pdbx_description
1 polymer ?
#
loop_
_entity_poly.entity_id
_entity_poly.type
_entity_poly.pdbx_seq_one_letter_code
_entity_poly.pdbx_strand_id
1 'polypeptide(L)' 'MEQDFSNASVAISMKTALMFGFYIMSAAYIIFTIVMYYHWNEYSVDARVTSITLITYAVTTIPLIATLGIIALSF' A
#
# COMPACT_ATOMS: atom_id res chain seq x y z
N MET A 1 -2.26 -3.81 -46.87
CA MET A 1 -1.62 -2.87 -45.94
C MET A 1 -1.33 -3.69 -44.69
N GLU A 2 -0.16 -4.34 -44.63
CA GLU A 2 0.25 -5.12 -43.45
C GLU A 2 0.63 -4.13 -42.35
N GLN A 3 -0.12 -4.13 -41.25
CA GLN A 3 0.30 -3.45 -40.03
C GLN A 3 1.37 -4.31 -39.37
N ASP A 4 2.62 -3.87 -39.53
CA ASP A 4 3.78 -4.50 -38.93
C ASP A 4 3.77 -4.22 -37.42
N PHE A 5 3.24 -5.16 -36.63
CA PHE A 5 3.25 -5.13 -35.17
C PHE A 5 4.60 -5.60 -34.58
N SER A 6 5.68 -5.57 -35.38
CA SER A 6 6.93 -6.27 -35.06
C SER A 6 7.60 -5.87 -33.75
N ASN A 7 7.41 -4.66 -33.20
CA ASN A 7 8.08 -4.27 -31.95
C ASN A 7 7.31 -3.19 -31.18
N ALA A 8 6.15 -3.53 -30.62
CA ALA A 8 5.52 -2.67 -29.61
C ALA A 8 6.28 -2.79 -28.27
N SER A 9 7.37 -2.05 -28.10
CA SER A 9 8.01 -1.92 -26.80
C SER A 9 7.21 -0.97 -25.92
N VAL A 10 6.55 -1.50 -24.90
CA VAL A 10 5.89 -0.66 -23.88
C VAL A 10 6.98 -0.15 -22.94
N ALA A 11 7.51 1.04 -23.24
CA ALA A 11 8.39 1.74 -22.32
C ALA A 11 7.57 2.28 -21.14
N ILE A 12 7.66 1.61 -19.99
CA ILE A 12 7.01 2.09 -18.75
C ILE A 12 7.85 3.24 -18.19
N SER A 13 7.25 4.44 -18.13
CA SER A 13 7.90 5.57 -17.48
C SER A 13 8.04 5.32 -15.97
N MET A 14 9.12 5.83 -15.36
CA MET A 14 9.28 5.77 -13.90
C MET A 14 8.07 6.39 -13.17
N LYS A 15 7.47 7.44 -13.75
CA LYS A 15 6.24 8.07 -13.24
C LYS A 15 5.09 7.06 -13.17
N THR A 16 4.86 6.34 -14.26
CA THR A 16 3.80 5.32 -14.36
C THR A 16 4.02 4.17 -13.38
N ALA A 17 5.27 3.70 -13.25
CA ALA A 17 5.61 2.62 -12.32
C ALA A 17 5.36 3.03 -10.85
N LEU A 18 5.77 4.24 -10.47
CA LEU A 18 5.55 4.78 -9.13
C LEU A 18 4.06 4.99 -8.82
N MET A 19 3.26 5.49 -9.77
CA MET A 19 1.81 5.61 -9.58
C MET A 19 1.14 4.25 -9.41
N PHE A 20 1.54 3.25 -10.20
CA PHE A 20 1.02 1.90 -10.06
C PHE A 20 1.35 1.30 -8.69
N GLY A 21 2.60 1.45 -8.24
CA GLY A 21 3.03 1.06 -6.90
C GLY A 21 2.25 1.76 -5.79
N PHE A 22 2.00 3.07 -5.94
CA PHE A 22 1.19 3.86 -5.01
C PHE A 22 -0.21 3.26 -4.82
N TYR A 23 -0.90 2.92 -5.92
CA TYR A 23 -2.24 2.35 -5.84
C TYR A 23 -2.27 0.95 -5.22
N ILE A 24 -1.31 0.08 -5.57
CA ILE A 24 -1.20 -1.26 -4.97
C ILE A 24 -0.96 -1.15 -3.47
N MET A 25 0.00 -0.31 -3.05
CA MET A 25 0.31 -0.10 -1.64
C MET A 25 -0.88 0.48 -0.87
N SER A 26 -1.63 1.41 -1.48
CA SER A 26 -2.83 1.98 -0.89
C SER A 26 -3.93 0.91 -0.70
N ALA A 27 -4.16 0.06 -1.71
CA ALA A 27 -5.12 -1.03 -1.62
C ALA A 27 -4.73 -2.05 -0.53
N ALA A 28 -3.45 -2.43 -0.48
CA ALA A 28 -2.93 -3.32 0.56
C ALA A 28 -3.10 -2.70 1.96
N TYR A 29 -2.86 -1.40 2.11
CA TYR A 29 -3.04 -0.69 3.37
C TYR A 29 -4.49 -0.66 3.85
N ILE A 30 -5.43 -0.48 2.92
CA ILE A 30 -6.87 -0.53 3.23
C ILE A 30 -7.23 -1.91 3.80
N ILE A 31 -6.80 -2.99 3.14
CA ILE A 31 -7.05 -4.37 3.61
C ILE A 31 -6.41 -4.59 4.98
N PHE A 32 -5.15 -4.20 5.15
CA PHE A 32 -4.45 -4.28 6.44
C PHE A 32 -5.23 -3.56 7.55
N THR A 33 -5.70 -2.34 7.28
CA THR A 33 -6.45 -1.54 8.24
C THR A 33 -7.77 -2.20 8.63
N ILE A 34 -8.49 -2.78 7.66
CA ILE A 34 -9.71 -3.55 7.93
C ILE A 34 -9.42 -4.74 8.84
N VAL A 35 -8.37 -5.53 8.55
CA VAL A 35 -7.98 -6.68 9.38
C VAL A 35 -7.64 -6.25 10.80
N MET A 36 -6.87 -5.17 10.95
CA MET A 36 -6.49 -4.64 12.27
C MET A 36 -7.70 -4.11 13.05
N TYR A 37 -8.66 -3.49 12.37
CA TYR A 37 -9.92 -3.06 12.97
C TYR A 37 -10.73 -4.24 13.51
N TYR A 38 -10.87 -5.32 12.73
CA TYR A 38 -11.53 -6.54 13.21
C TYR A 38 -10.78 -7.17 14.38
N HIS A 39 -9.45 -7.23 14.29
CA HIS A 39 -8.64 -7.80 15.36
C HIS A 39 -8.77 -7.00 16.66
N TRP A 40 -8.83 -5.68 16.56
CA TRP A 40 -9.09 -4.81 17.70
C TRP A 40 -10.46 -5.07 18.32
N ASN A 41 -11.52 -5.11 17.53
CA ASN A 41 -12.88 -5.29 18.07
C ASN A 41 -13.09 -6.68 18.70
N GLU A 42 -12.50 -7.73 18.13
CA GLU A 42 -12.73 -9.11 18.58
C GLU A 42 -11.80 -9.51 19.74
N TYR A 43 -10.54 -9.07 19.70
CA TYR A 43 -9.50 -9.58 20.61
C TYR A 43 -8.97 -8.54 21.61
N SER A 44 -9.56 -7.34 21.69
CA SER A 44 -9.12 -6.29 22.64
C SER A 44 -9.36 -6.57 24.11
N VAL A 45 -9.99 -7.71 24.45
CA VAL A 45 -10.16 -8.16 25.84
C VAL A 45 -8.84 -8.49 26.55
N ASP A 46 -7.77 -8.77 25.80
CA ASP A 46 -6.42 -8.96 26.34
C ASP A 46 -5.54 -7.73 26.08
N ALA A 47 -5.01 -7.13 27.14
CA ALA A 47 -4.19 -5.92 27.07
C ALA A 47 -2.86 -6.12 26.31
N ARG A 48 -2.29 -7.33 26.36
CA ARG A 48 -1.07 -7.68 25.63
C ARG A 48 -1.36 -7.78 24.14
N VAL A 49 -2.44 -8.47 23.75
CA VAL A 49 -2.86 -8.59 22.34
C VAL A 49 -3.18 -7.20 21.76
N THR A 50 -3.89 -6.38 22.52
CA THR A 50 -4.20 -4.98 22.17
C THR A 50 -2.92 -4.16 21.93
N SER A 51 -1.94 -4.28 22.83
CA SER A 51 -0.67 -3.55 22.72
C SER A 51 0.13 -3.96 21.48
N ILE A 52 0.20 -5.27 21.20
CA ILE A 52 0.87 -5.80 19.99
C ILE A 52 0.16 -5.28 18.73
N THR A 53 -1.16 -5.28 18.73
CA THR A 53 -1.98 -4.76 17.62
C THR A 53 -1.69 -3.30 17.37
N LEU A 54 -1.65 -2.48 18.42
CA LEU A 54 -1.36 -1.05 18.31
C LEU A 54 0.07 -0.79 17.78
N ILE A 55 1.06 -1.50 18.31
CA ILE A 55 2.46 -1.38 17.86
C ILE A 55 2.59 -1.79 16.39
N THR A 56 1.98 -2.91 16.01
CA THR A 56 2.00 -3.42 14.63
C THR A 56 1.35 -2.40 13.69
N TYR A 57 0.19 -1.88 14.06
CA TYR A 57 -0.49 -0.85 13.30
C TYR A 57 0.37 0.40 13.13
N ALA A 58 0.99 0.90 14.19
CA ALA A 58 1.83 2.10 14.13
C ALA A 58 3.10 1.90 13.30
N VAL A 59 3.84 0.81 13.52
CA VAL A 59 5.10 0.51 12.84
C VAL A 59 4.90 0.23 11.35
N THR A 60 3.74 -0.29 10.93
CA THR A 60 3.42 -0.46 9.51
C THR A 60 2.85 0.82 8.90
N THR A 61 1.95 1.52 9.61
CA THR A 61 1.25 2.71 9.07
C THR A 61 2.20 3.88 8.87
N ILE A 62 3.03 4.23 9.85
CA ILE A 62 3.83 5.46 9.81
C ILE A 62 4.82 5.45 8.62
N PRO A 63 5.64 4.41 8.42
CA PRO A 63 6.57 4.36 7.28
C PRO A 63 5.83 4.31 5.94
N LEU A 64 4.70 3.61 5.87
CA LEU A 64 3.94 3.49 4.64
C LEU A 64 3.34 4.83 4.22
N ILE A 65 2.69 5.55 5.14
CA ILE A 65 2.11 6.87 4.87
C ILE A 65 3.22 7.87 4.51
N ALA A 66 4.37 7.81 5.18
CA ALA A 66 5.52 8.65 4.81
C ALA A 66 5.98 8.38 3.37
N THR A 67 6.11 7.09 3.00
CA THR A 67 6.51 6.68 1.65
C THR A 67 5.50 7.10 0.60
N LEU A 68 4.21 6.86 0.85
CA LEU A 68 3.11 7.27 -0.04
C LEU A 68 3.05 8.79 -0.18
N GLY A 69 3.25 9.54 0.91
CA GLY A 69 3.31 11.00 0.88
C GLY A 69 4.46 11.52 0.02
N ILE A 70 5.66 10.95 0.14
CA ILE A 70 6.81 11.29 -0.71
C ILE A 70 6.48 11.03 -2.18
N ILE A 71 5.92 9.86 -2.49
CA ILE A 71 5.52 9.51 -3.87
C ILE A 71 4.45 10.48 -4.40
N ALA A 72 3.45 10.82 -3.59
CA ALA A 72 2.38 11.72 -3.99
C ALA A 72 2.89 13.14 -4.32
N LEU A 73 3.89 13.63 -3.59
CA LEU A 73 4.54 14.94 -3.85
C LEU A 73 5.49 14.92 -5.06
N SER A 74 5.74 13.75 -5.65
CA SER A 74 6.67 13.57 -6.78
C SER A 74 5.99 13.75 -8.16
N PHE A 75 4.69 14.04 -8.21
CA PHE A 75 3.88 14.05 -9.43
C PHE A 75 3.15 15.34 -9.69
#